data_AF-A0A0G3ELJ9-F1
#
_entry.id   AF-A0A0G3ELJ9-F1
#
_cell.length_a   1.000
_cell.length_b   1.000
_cell.length_c   1.000
_cell.angle_alpha   90.00
_cell.angle_beta   90.00
_cell.angle_gamma   90.00
#
_symmetry.space_group_name_H-M   'P 1'
#
loop_
_entity.id
_entity.type
_entity.pdbx_description
1 polymer ?
#
loop_
_entity_poly.entity_id
_entity_poly.type
_entity_poly.pdbx_seq_one_letter_code
_entity_poly.pdbx_strand_id
1 'polypeptide(L)'
;MNEQKGMAESFEDLPALAAQTRDGRGGAQGLRFAIAVSRFNLALTGELARSAVDALRGAGARQEDLTVCWAPGAGELPGVLAALAEQSSFDALIALGAVIEGETSHARMIIRSTGFALQELARSTGTPVINEIVGAPSWAHAEARCRYGEGSRGWYAAEAAVETANLYRRIRAPHPPPVSPPPPVEPTPSPEVPETGAAEPEIWQPSARPDRGEPQPGDEPSPPPPSEEPEPESRPARGRREARRWAVQMLYQADLNPSPIEELFASFFEDKRPVARFRTFAEKTVREVMARRGELDARLQSFTPNWEVERMGCVDRNIMRVALYEMFYRDDIPPVVSINEAIEIAKDLSSDESARFVNGVLDKVRKSISRPARTVRPGPVTGEEEE
;
A
#
# COMPACT_ATOMS: atom_id res chain seq x y z
N MET A 1 14.46 6.64 20.97
CA MET A 1 15.46 5.85 20.21
C MET A 1 15.54 6.48 18.83
N ASN A 2 16.68 7.08 18.49
CA ASN A 2 16.83 7.85 17.26
C ASN A 2 16.92 6.86 16.09
N GLU A 3 15.77 6.47 15.52
CA GLU A 3 15.74 5.65 14.32
C GLU A 3 16.22 6.51 13.16
N GLN A 4 17.47 6.33 12.71
CA GLN A 4 17.95 6.85 11.44
C GLN A 4 17.02 6.34 10.33
N LYS A 5 16.08 7.19 9.91
CA LYS A 5 15.21 6.98 8.75
C LYS A 5 15.71 7.93 7.67
N GLY A 6 16.35 7.42 6.64
CA GLY A 6 16.90 8.23 5.54
C GLY A 6 18.14 7.59 4.91
N MET A 7 18.68 8.22 3.87
CA MET A 7 19.99 7.86 3.33
C MET A 7 21.10 8.40 4.24
N ALA A 8 22.21 7.68 4.34
CA ALA A 8 23.37 8.18 5.08
C ALA A 8 23.98 9.39 4.36
N GLU A 9 24.21 10.48 5.10
CA GLU A 9 24.77 11.73 4.56
C GLU A 9 26.24 11.57 4.14
N SER A 10 26.98 10.62 4.72
CA SER A 10 28.39 10.37 4.42
C SER A 10 28.69 8.88 4.35
N PHE A 11 29.79 8.53 3.68
CA PHE A 11 30.37 7.19 3.71
C PHE A 11 31.58 7.14 4.65
N GLU A 12 31.82 8.17 5.47
CA GLU A 12 33.06 8.33 6.26
C GLU A 12 33.25 7.22 7.30
N ASP A 13 32.15 6.72 7.86
CA ASP A 13 32.17 5.63 8.84
C ASP A 13 32.30 4.23 8.20
N LEU A 14 32.26 4.14 6.86
CA LEU A 14 32.44 2.88 6.16
C LEU A 14 33.93 2.62 5.88
N PRO A 15 34.44 1.43 6.25
CA PRO A 15 35.79 1.02 5.87
C PRO A 15 35.99 1.12 4.36
N ALA A 16 37.21 1.50 3.95
CA ALA A 16 37.54 1.66 2.55
C ALA A 16 37.24 0.37 1.75
N LEU A 17 36.41 0.50 0.71
CA LEU A 17 36.12 -0.58 -0.22
C LEU A 17 37.25 -0.65 -1.25
N ALA A 18 37.88 -1.82 -1.41
CA ALA A 18 38.91 -2.06 -2.42
C ALA A 18 38.31 -2.21 -3.84
N ALA A 19 37.45 -1.26 -4.24
CA ALA A 19 36.70 -1.27 -5.50
C ALA A 19 36.47 0.14 -6.04
N GLN A 20 36.21 0.28 -7.33
CA GLN A 20 35.77 1.55 -7.91
C GLN A 20 34.37 1.90 -7.39
N THR A 21 34.25 3.03 -6.69
CA THR A 21 32.99 3.54 -6.16
C THR A 21 32.39 4.61 -7.08
N ARG A 22 31.06 4.60 -7.22
CA ARG A 22 30.28 5.62 -7.91
C ARG A 22 28.99 5.84 -7.12
N ASP A 23 28.72 7.07 -6.70
CA ASP A 23 27.43 7.47 -6.13
C ASP A 23 26.68 8.38 -7.12
N GLY A 24 25.51 8.87 -6.72
CA GLY A 24 24.72 9.83 -7.49
C GLY A 24 24.50 11.17 -6.78
N ARG A 25 25.24 11.46 -5.70
CA ARG A 25 25.04 12.67 -4.91
C ARG A 25 25.18 13.92 -5.78
N GLY A 26 24.27 14.88 -5.62
CA GLY A 26 24.21 16.09 -6.43
C GLY A 26 22.84 16.76 -6.37
N GLY A 27 22.67 17.82 -7.15
CA GLY A 27 21.41 18.53 -7.29
C GLY A 27 20.53 18.01 -8.42
N ALA A 28 19.37 18.64 -8.56
CA ALA A 28 18.33 18.30 -9.52
C ALA A 28 18.32 19.22 -10.77
N GLN A 29 19.35 20.07 -10.94
CA GLN A 29 19.42 21.01 -12.05
C GLN A 29 19.48 20.27 -13.39
N GLY A 30 18.51 20.55 -14.27
CA GLY A 30 18.43 19.90 -15.58
C GLY A 30 18.02 18.43 -15.54
N LEU A 31 17.46 17.96 -14.41
CA LEU A 31 16.76 16.67 -14.30
C LEU A 31 15.25 16.88 -14.47
N ARG A 32 14.60 15.94 -15.16
CA ARG A 32 13.15 15.91 -15.35
C ARG A 32 12.51 14.79 -14.54
N PHE A 33 11.43 15.09 -13.83
CA PHE A 33 10.73 14.15 -12.96
C PHE A 33 9.25 14.02 -13.31
N ALA A 34 8.76 12.79 -13.30
CA ALA A 34 7.32 12.50 -13.37
C ALA A 34 6.87 11.86 -12.04
N ILE A 35 5.82 12.41 -11.46
CA ILE A 35 5.28 12.03 -10.15
C ILE A 35 3.83 11.59 -10.35
N ALA A 36 3.50 10.35 -10.01
CA ALA A 36 2.12 9.86 -9.94
C ALA A 36 1.69 9.76 -8.48
N VAL A 37 0.55 10.35 -8.14
CA VAL A 37 0.04 10.45 -6.77
C VAL A 37 -1.37 9.86 -6.66
N SER A 38 -1.58 8.98 -5.68
CA SER A 38 -2.91 8.46 -5.36
C SER A 38 -3.77 9.52 -4.66
N ARG A 39 -5.02 9.71 -5.10
CA ARG A 39 -6.01 10.54 -4.39
C ARG A 39 -6.64 9.83 -3.19
N PHE A 40 -6.63 8.50 -3.17
CA PHE A 40 -7.03 7.74 -1.99
C PHE A 40 -6.09 8.08 -0.82
N ASN A 41 -6.67 8.34 0.37
CA ASN A 41 -5.97 8.89 1.55
C ASN A 41 -5.32 10.27 1.32
N LEU A 42 -6.03 11.20 0.66
CA LEU A 42 -5.51 12.51 0.24
C LEU A 42 -4.85 13.35 1.35
N ALA A 43 -5.33 13.28 2.59
CA ALA A 43 -4.72 14.00 3.71
C ALA A 43 -3.27 13.52 4.00
N LEU A 44 -2.92 12.30 3.60
CA LEU A 44 -1.56 11.75 3.70
C LEU A 44 -0.80 11.89 2.39
N THR A 45 -1.43 11.49 1.27
CA THR A 45 -0.75 11.48 -0.04
C THR A 45 -0.53 12.89 -0.60
N GLY A 46 -1.37 13.87 -0.23
CA GLY A 46 -1.15 15.27 -0.51
C GLY A 46 0.12 15.81 0.17
N GLU A 47 0.37 15.43 1.43
CA GLU A 47 1.58 15.85 2.16
C GLU A 47 2.84 15.14 1.63
N LEU A 48 2.73 13.88 1.22
CA LEU A 48 3.81 13.20 0.47
C LEU A 48 4.16 13.97 -0.80
N ALA A 49 3.16 14.33 -1.61
CA ALA A 49 3.37 15.02 -2.88
C ALA A 49 3.98 16.41 -2.69
N ARG A 50 3.46 17.19 -1.73
CA ARG A 50 4.02 18.50 -1.36
C ARG A 50 5.47 18.38 -0.93
N SER A 51 5.77 17.46 -0.03
CA SER A 51 7.15 17.24 0.46
C SER A 51 8.11 16.82 -0.65
N ALA A 52 7.68 15.92 -1.55
CA ALA A 52 8.50 15.50 -2.69
C ALA A 52 8.79 16.67 -3.63
N VAL A 53 7.78 17.48 -3.98
CA VAL A 53 7.95 18.64 -4.86
C VAL A 53 8.85 19.68 -4.22
N ASP A 54 8.66 19.99 -2.93
CA ASP A 54 9.48 20.98 -2.23
C ASP A 54 10.94 20.52 -2.10
N ALA A 55 11.18 19.23 -1.84
CA ALA A 55 12.51 18.64 -1.85
C ALA A 55 13.18 18.73 -3.23
N LEU A 56 12.48 18.36 -4.31
CA LEU A 56 13.01 18.46 -5.68
C LEU A 56 13.36 19.91 -6.04
N ARG A 57 12.50 20.87 -5.68
CA ARG A 57 12.76 22.30 -5.90
C ARG A 57 13.92 22.80 -5.06
N GLY A 58 14.02 22.37 -3.80
CA GLY A 58 15.16 22.65 -2.92
C GLY A 58 16.48 22.11 -3.47
N ALA A 59 16.44 20.95 -4.13
CA ALA A 59 17.57 20.38 -4.85
C ALA A 59 17.87 21.08 -6.20
N GLY A 60 17.02 22.01 -6.66
CA GLY A 60 17.24 22.85 -7.84
C GLY A 60 16.47 22.43 -9.10
N ALA A 61 15.46 21.56 -9.00
CA ALA A 61 14.57 21.27 -10.11
C ALA A 61 13.70 22.49 -10.45
N ARG A 62 13.53 22.80 -11.75
CA ARG A 62 12.64 23.88 -12.20
C ARG A 62 11.21 23.37 -12.25
N GLN A 63 10.23 24.25 -12.04
CA GLN A 63 8.82 23.87 -12.05
C GLN A 63 8.38 23.23 -13.37
N GLU A 64 8.92 23.68 -14.51
CA GLU A 64 8.65 23.12 -15.84
C GLU A 64 9.24 21.72 -16.07
N ASP A 65 10.22 21.31 -15.26
CA ASP A 65 10.84 19.98 -15.32
C ASP A 65 10.10 18.95 -14.43
N LEU A 66 9.06 19.40 -13.70
CA LEU A 66 8.24 18.57 -12.81
C LEU A 66 6.85 18.34 -13.39
N THR A 67 6.49 17.07 -13.61
CA THR A 67 5.14 16.68 -14.00
C THR A 67 4.49 15.89 -12.87
N VAL A 68 3.32 16.33 -12.40
CA VAL A 68 2.55 15.66 -11.34
C VAL A 68 1.19 15.23 -11.86
N CYS A 69 0.88 13.94 -11.77
CA CYS A 69 -0.40 13.36 -12.19
C CYS A 69 -1.11 12.69 -11.01
N TRP A 70 -2.43 12.88 -10.93
CA TRP A 70 -3.25 12.35 -9.85
C TRP A 70 -4.08 11.16 -10.33
N ALA A 71 -3.88 10.00 -9.71
CA ALA A 71 -4.64 8.78 -9.96
C ALA A 71 -5.72 8.57 -8.87
N PRO A 72 -6.77 7.78 -9.12
CA PRO A 72 -7.77 7.46 -8.09
C PRO A 72 -7.15 6.78 -6.85
N GLY A 73 -6.38 5.70 -7.04
CA GLY A 73 -5.74 4.94 -5.97
C GLY A 73 -4.29 4.57 -6.29
N ALA A 74 -3.67 3.82 -5.37
CA ALA A 74 -2.30 3.32 -5.53
C ALA A 74 -2.18 2.27 -6.65
N GLY A 75 -3.26 1.53 -6.92
CA GLY A 75 -3.31 0.49 -7.95
C GLY A 75 -3.06 1.01 -9.37
N GLU A 76 -3.45 2.24 -9.65
CA GLU A 76 -3.34 2.84 -10.98
C GLU A 76 -1.98 3.53 -11.25
N LEU A 77 -1.16 3.76 -10.22
CA LEU A 77 0.09 4.51 -10.33
C LEU A 77 1.09 3.92 -11.35
N PRO A 78 1.30 2.60 -11.44
CA PRO A 78 2.19 2.03 -12.44
C PRO A 78 1.76 2.36 -13.87
N GLY A 79 0.46 2.27 -14.17
CA GLY A 79 -0.08 2.58 -15.50
C GLY A 79 0.03 4.07 -15.86
N VAL A 80 -0.19 4.96 -14.88
CA VAL A 80 0.00 6.40 -15.08
C VAL A 80 1.46 6.74 -15.38
N LEU A 81 2.40 6.16 -14.63
CA LEU A 81 3.83 6.38 -14.89
C LEU A 81 4.30 5.78 -16.22
N ALA A 82 3.76 4.63 -16.61
CA ALA A 82 4.04 4.03 -17.92
C ALA A 82 3.61 4.97 -19.06
N ALA A 83 2.38 5.49 -19.01
CA ALA A 83 1.88 6.43 -20.01
C ALA A 83 2.74 7.72 -20.09
N LEU A 84 3.21 8.24 -18.94
CA LEU A 84 4.11 9.39 -18.90
C LEU A 84 5.47 9.06 -19.55
N ALA A 85 6.05 7.90 -19.24
CA ALA A 85 7.32 7.45 -19.79
C ALA A 85 7.26 7.24 -21.32
N GLU A 86 6.10 6.84 -21.86
CA GLU A 86 5.86 6.74 -23.30
C GLU A 86 5.77 8.12 -23.98
N GLN A 87 5.12 9.09 -23.32
CA GLN A 87 4.91 10.42 -23.87
C GLN A 87 6.20 11.26 -23.90
N SER A 88 7.12 11.04 -22.97
CA SER A 88 8.28 11.91 -22.76
C SER A 88 9.41 11.24 -22.00
N SER A 89 10.64 11.72 -22.24
CA SER A 89 11.81 11.32 -21.47
C SER A 89 11.83 11.98 -20.08
N PHE A 90 11.93 11.17 -19.04
CA PHE A 90 12.18 11.61 -17.66
C PHE A 90 13.46 10.97 -17.13
N ASP A 91 14.17 11.67 -16.26
CA ASP A 91 15.37 11.16 -15.60
C ASP A 91 15.02 10.25 -14.41
N ALA A 92 13.88 10.49 -13.75
CA ALA A 92 13.33 9.61 -12.73
C ALA A 92 11.79 9.69 -12.67
N LEU A 93 11.18 8.59 -12.25
CA LEU A 93 9.74 8.44 -12.02
C LEU A 93 9.49 8.24 -10.52
N ILE A 94 8.40 8.79 -9.98
CA ILE A 94 8.09 8.72 -8.55
C ILE A 94 6.62 8.29 -8.38
N ALA A 95 6.37 7.22 -7.65
CA ALA A 95 5.03 6.78 -7.26
C ALA A 95 4.78 7.11 -5.79
N LEU A 96 3.75 7.91 -5.50
CA LEU A 96 3.38 8.33 -4.14
C LEU A 96 1.97 7.84 -3.80
N GLY A 97 1.85 7.10 -2.70
CA GLY A 97 0.57 6.62 -2.23
C GLY A 97 0.59 6.27 -0.74
N ALA A 98 -0.58 6.02 -0.18
CA ALA A 98 -0.72 5.51 1.18
C ALA A 98 -1.79 4.43 1.18
N VAL A 99 -1.41 3.23 1.60
CA VAL A 99 -2.27 2.05 1.70
C VAL A 99 -2.26 1.59 3.14
N ILE A 100 -3.34 1.87 3.84
CA ILE A 100 -3.50 1.49 5.24
C ILE A 100 -4.15 0.12 5.28
N GLU A 101 -3.60 -0.78 6.11
CA GLU A 101 -4.19 -2.09 6.33
C GLU A 101 -5.61 -1.90 6.85
N GLY A 102 -6.56 -2.33 6.03
CA GLY A 102 -7.91 -2.55 6.49
C GLY A 102 -7.96 -3.90 7.18
N GLU A 103 -9.18 -4.33 7.44
CA GLU A 103 -9.34 -5.61 8.09
C GLU A 103 -8.92 -6.78 7.18
N THR A 104 -8.63 -6.57 5.88
CA THR A 104 -8.51 -7.56 4.81
C THR A 104 -7.14 -7.57 4.16
N SER A 105 -6.78 -8.66 3.48
CA SER A 105 -5.52 -8.77 2.73
C SER A 105 -5.42 -7.85 1.51
N HIS A 106 -6.48 -7.11 1.17
CA HIS A 106 -6.53 -6.22 0.01
C HIS A 106 -5.39 -5.19 0.01
N ALA A 107 -5.11 -4.57 1.16
CA ALA A 107 -4.01 -3.62 1.31
C ALA A 107 -2.66 -4.24 0.94
N ARG A 108 -2.39 -5.46 1.43
CA ARG A 108 -1.18 -6.21 1.11
C ARG A 108 -1.10 -6.61 -0.37
N MET A 109 -2.22 -7.00 -0.96
CA MET A 109 -2.29 -7.31 -2.40
C MET A 109 -1.97 -6.08 -3.26
N ILE A 110 -2.53 -4.92 -2.92
CA ILE A 110 -2.25 -3.67 -3.63
C ILE A 110 -0.77 -3.33 -3.53
N ILE A 111 -0.19 -3.28 -2.32
CA ILE A 111 1.23 -2.95 -2.11
C ILE A 111 2.14 -3.90 -2.90
N ARG A 112 1.84 -5.21 -2.88
CA ARG A 112 2.64 -6.23 -3.57
C ARG A 112 2.54 -6.10 -5.09
N SER A 113 1.32 -6.01 -5.62
CA SER A 113 1.09 -5.94 -7.08
C SER A 113 1.64 -4.65 -7.70
N THR A 114 1.43 -3.49 -7.04
CA THR A 114 1.98 -2.22 -7.51
C THR A 114 3.49 -2.18 -7.40
N GLY A 115 4.06 -2.72 -6.31
CA GLY A 115 5.50 -2.85 -6.15
C GLY A 115 6.16 -3.60 -7.30
N PHE A 116 5.60 -4.76 -7.70
CA PHE A 116 6.11 -5.50 -8.85
C PHE A 116 5.96 -4.74 -10.18
N ALA A 117 4.81 -4.13 -10.42
CA ALA A 117 4.56 -3.38 -11.65
C ALA A 117 5.52 -2.18 -11.79
N LEU A 118 5.84 -1.48 -10.70
CA LEU A 118 6.80 -0.37 -10.71
C LEU A 118 8.24 -0.82 -10.98
N GLN A 119 8.64 -1.97 -10.42
CA GLN A 119 9.95 -2.56 -10.70
C GLN A 119 10.08 -2.96 -12.17
N GLU A 120 9.04 -3.58 -12.73
CA GLU A 120 9.01 -3.94 -14.15
C GLU A 120 9.00 -2.71 -15.05
N LEU A 121 8.31 -1.64 -14.65
CA LEU A 121 8.35 -0.36 -15.35
C LEU A 121 9.77 0.24 -15.37
N ALA A 122 10.47 0.23 -14.24
CA ALA A 122 11.84 0.72 -14.18
C ALA A 122 12.77 -0.08 -15.10
N ARG A 123 12.61 -1.40 -15.12
CA ARG A 123 13.39 -2.31 -15.95
C ARG A 123 13.13 -2.11 -17.44
N SER A 124 11.85 -1.98 -17.83
CA SER A 124 11.43 -1.89 -19.24
C SER A 124 11.76 -0.54 -19.86
N THR A 125 11.59 0.55 -19.11
CA THR A 125 11.90 1.91 -19.58
C THR A 125 13.40 2.24 -19.45
N GLY A 126 14.10 1.57 -18.54
CA GLY A 126 15.44 1.97 -18.11
C GLY A 126 15.45 3.29 -17.33
N THR A 127 14.30 3.81 -16.89
CA THR A 127 14.23 5.00 -16.04
C THR A 127 14.06 4.55 -14.59
N PRO A 128 14.83 5.09 -13.63
CA PRO A 128 14.64 4.72 -12.23
C PRO A 128 13.24 5.11 -11.75
N VAL A 129 12.56 4.18 -11.08
CA VAL A 129 11.24 4.38 -10.47
C VAL A 129 11.39 4.31 -8.96
N ILE A 130 11.07 5.39 -8.27
CA ILE A 130 11.04 5.45 -6.82
C ILE A 130 9.63 5.11 -6.34
N ASN A 131 9.53 4.06 -5.52
CA ASN A 131 8.26 3.59 -4.98
C ASN A 131 8.09 4.02 -3.52
N GLU A 132 7.26 5.03 -3.30
CA GLU A 132 6.83 5.48 -1.97
C GLU A 132 5.32 5.37 -1.81
N ILE A 133 4.78 4.21 -2.20
CA ILE A 133 3.47 3.76 -1.75
C ILE A 133 3.61 3.25 -0.33
N VAL A 134 3.27 4.09 0.64
CA VAL A 134 3.41 3.81 2.08
C VAL A 134 2.38 2.77 2.51
N GLY A 135 2.85 1.54 2.76
CA GLY A 135 2.08 0.52 3.47
C GLY A 135 2.15 0.74 4.99
N ALA A 136 1.01 0.76 5.68
CA ALA A 136 0.98 0.96 7.13
C ALA A 136 -0.16 0.19 7.81
N PRO A 137 0.05 -0.40 9.00
CA PRO A 137 -0.98 -1.16 9.71
C PRO A 137 -2.08 -0.29 10.33
N SER A 138 -1.86 1.02 10.44
CA SER A 138 -2.86 1.96 10.94
C SER A 138 -2.63 3.38 10.43
N TRP A 139 -3.63 4.24 10.60
CA TRP A 139 -3.53 5.66 10.25
C TRP A 139 -2.34 6.35 10.94
N ALA A 140 -2.15 6.13 12.25
CA ALA A 140 -1.05 6.74 12.98
C ALA A 140 0.33 6.35 12.43
N HIS A 141 0.49 5.10 12.00
CA HIS A 141 1.73 4.64 11.35
C HIS A 141 1.94 5.26 9.97
N ALA A 142 0.85 5.50 9.23
CA ALA A 142 0.90 6.16 7.93
C ALA A 142 1.22 7.65 8.09
N GLU A 143 0.57 8.34 9.01
CA GLU A 143 0.79 9.75 9.33
C GLU A 143 2.24 10.02 9.76
N ALA A 144 2.82 9.18 10.61
CA ALA A 144 4.22 9.28 11.02
C ALA A 144 5.22 9.21 9.85
N ARG A 145 4.80 8.64 8.71
CA ARG A 145 5.63 8.49 7.50
C ARG A 145 5.28 9.52 6.42
N CYS A 146 4.03 9.98 6.36
CA CYS A 146 3.54 10.89 5.33
C CYS A 146 3.57 12.36 5.74
N ARG A 147 3.74 12.66 7.03
CA ARG A 147 3.80 14.02 7.57
C ARG A 147 4.73 14.88 6.74
N TYR A 148 4.28 16.07 6.36
CA TYR A 148 5.05 17.05 5.61
C TYR A 148 6.44 17.35 6.20
N GLY A 149 7.44 17.48 5.33
CA GLY A 149 8.79 17.96 5.65
C GLY A 149 9.93 16.97 5.42
N GLU A 150 11.14 17.34 5.85
CA GLU A 150 12.43 16.67 5.58
C GLU A 150 12.56 15.23 6.14
N GLY A 151 11.62 14.79 6.98
CA GLY A 151 11.56 13.40 7.49
C GLY A 151 10.51 12.52 6.81
N SER A 152 9.79 13.06 5.82
CA SER A 152 8.68 12.36 5.18
C SER A 152 9.16 11.35 4.14
N ARG A 153 8.34 10.34 3.87
CA ARG A 153 8.59 9.43 2.73
C ARG A 153 8.51 10.15 1.39
N GLY A 154 7.78 11.26 1.29
CA GLY A 154 7.74 12.10 0.10
C GLY A 154 9.07 12.82 -0.15
N TRP A 155 9.67 13.37 0.90
CA TRP A 155 10.99 14.01 0.83
C TRP A 155 12.08 13.00 0.46
N TYR A 156 12.07 11.85 1.13
CA TYR A 156 12.96 10.74 0.77
C TYR A 156 12.78 10.31 -0.69
N ALA A 157 11.54 10.27 -1.21
CA ALA A 157 11.27 9.91 -2.60
C ALA A 157 12.02 10.83 -3.57
N ALA A 158 12.04 12.13 -3.28
CA ALA A 158 12.70 13.14 -4.09
C ALA A 158 14.23 13.00 -4.03
N GLU A 159 14.80 12.87 -2.84
CA GLU A 159 16.25 12.66 -2.67
C GLU A 159 16.71 11.40 -3.39
N ALA A 160 15.98 10.30 -3.21
CA ALA A 160 16.25 9.05 -3.90
C ALA A 160 16.14 9.18 -5.42
N ALA A 161 15.15 9.92 -5.91
CA ALA A 161 14.99 10.16 -7.33
C ALA A 161 16.19 10.94 -7.90
N VAL A 162 16.59 12.03 -7.25
CA VAL A 162 17.73 12.86 -7.68
C VAL A 162 19.03 12.06 -7.70
N GLU A 163 19.33 11.37 -6.60
CA GLU A 163 20.57 10.60 -6.49
C GLU A 163 20.60 9.46 -7.50
N THR A 164 19.50 8.71 -7.64
CA THR A 164 19.45 7.59 -8.59
C THR A 164 19.54 8.07 -10.04
N ALA A 165 18.90 9.18 -10.41
CA ALA A 165 18.99 9.72 -11.77
C ALA A 165 20.43 10.13 -12.13
N ASN A 166 21.11 10.82 -11.22
CA ASN A 166 22.51 11.21 -11.39
C ASN A 166 23.43 9.99 -11.47
N LEU A 167 23.20 8.97 -10.64
CA LEU A 167 23.94 7.71 -10.73
C LEU A 167 23.73 7.02 -12.09
N TYR A 168 22.49 6.96 -12.59
CA TYR A 168 22.19 6.40 -13.91
C TYR A 168 22.93 7.14 -15.03
N ARG A 169 22.97 8.49 -14.99
CA ARG A 169 23.76 9.28 -15.94
C ARG A 169 25.26 8.95 -15.87
N ARG A 170 25.82 8.81 -14.66
CA ARG A 170 27.25 8.45 -14.45
C ARG A 170 27.57 7.02 -14.88
N ILE A 171 26.66 6.07 -14.70
CA ILE A 171 26.83 4.68 -15.15
C ILE A 171 26.79 4.59 -16.68
N ARG A 172 25.87 5.33 -17.31
CA ARG A 172 25.69 5.36 -18.77
C ARG A 172 26.74 6.18 -19.50
N ALA A 173 27.47 7.04 -18.80
CA ALA A 173 28.61 7.74 -19.37
C ALA A 173 29.67 6.72 -19.84
N PRO A 174 30.35 6.97 -20.98
CA PRO A 174 31.37 6.06 -21.50
C PRO A 174 32.44 5.75 -20.45
N HIS A 175 32.79 4.47 -20.27
CA HIS A 175 33.89 4.08 -19.38
C HIS A 175 35.21 4.67 -19.92
N PRO A 176 36.02 5.37 -19.11
CA PRO A 176 37.37 5.74 -19.54
C PRO A 176 38.16 4.46 -19.83
N PRO A 177 39.04 4.41 -20.85
CA PRO A 177 39.82 3.21 -21.15
C PRO A 177 40.62 2.78 -19.92
N PRO A 178 40.85 1.47 -19.71
CA PRO A 178 41.66 1.00 -18.59
C PRO A 178 43.02 1.69 -18.62
N VAL A 179 43.43 2.25 -17.48
CA VAL A 179 44.75 2.84 -17.31
C VAL A 179 45.78 1.74 -17.55
N SER A 180 46.68 1.94 -18.50
CA SER A 180 47.79 1.02 -18.76
C SER A 180 48.49 0.65 -17.45
N PRO A 181 48.91 -0.62 -17.25
CA PRO A 181 49.64 -0.98 -16.05
C PRO A 181 50.87 -0.08 -15.90
N PRO A 182 51.23 0.34 -14.67
CA PRO A 182 52.45 1.10 -14.47
C PRO A 182 53.65 0.31 -15.05
N PRO A 183 54.67 0.98 -15.59
CA PRO A 183 55.86 0.31 -16.08
C PRO A 183 56.45 -0.55 -14.94
N PRO A 184 57.02 -1.73 -15.25
CA PRO A 184 57.61 -2.58 -14.23
C PRO A 184 58.63 -1.78 -13.43
N VAL A 185 58.42 -1.72 -12.11
CA VAL A 185 59.38 -1.15 -11.17
C VAL A 185 60.62 -2.04 -11.20
N GLU A 186 61.77 -1.47 -11.58
CA GLU A 186 63.05 -2.18 -11.52
C GLU A 186 63.29 -2.70 -10.09
N PRO A 187 63.73 -3.95 -9.92
CA PRO A 187 63.95 -4.51 -8.59
C PRO A 187 65.05 -3.72 -7.88
N THR A 188 64.68 -2.99 -6.83
CA THR A 188 65.65 -2.47 -5.87
C THR A 188 66.35 -3.64 -5.18
N PRO A 189 67.69 -3.63 -5.06
CA PRO A 189 68.41 -4.71 -4.40
C PRO A 189 67.98 -4.81 -2.93
N SER A 190 67.62 -6.03 -2.52
CA SER A 190 67.29 -6.35 -1.13
C SER A 190 68.49 -6.06 -0.22
N PRO A 191 68.28 -5.46 0.98
CA PRO A 191 69.35 -5.35 1.96
C PRO A 191 69.68 -6.74 2.52
N GLU A 192 70.97 -7.03 2.66
CA GLU A 192 71.48 -8.23 3.31
C GLU A 192 71.00 -8.29 4.76
N VAL A 193 70.32 -9.38 5.13
CA VAL A 193 69.92 -9.68 6.51
C VAL A 193 71.04 -10.50 7.16
N PRO A 194 71.60 -10.09 8.31
CA PRO A 194 72.56 -10.91 9.03
C PRO A 194 71.87 -12.11 9.67
N GLU A 195 72.45 -13.30 9.50
CA GLU A 195 72.04 -14.52 10.19
C GLU A 195 72.32 -14.41 11.70
N THR A 196 71.27 -14.34 12.51
CA THR A 196 71.37 -14.70 13.94
C THR A 196 70.19 -15.56 14.39
N GLY A 197 70.53 -16.81 14.75
CA GLY A 197 70.01 -17.52 15.93
C GLY A 197 68.50 -17.78 15.99
N ALA A 198 68.12 -18.99 15.58
CA ALA A 198 66.80 -19.56 15.77
C ALA A 198 66.34 -19.57 17.25
N ALA A 199 65.13 -19.06 17.48
CA ALA A 199 64.24 -19.47 18.56
C ALA A 199 62.80 -19.49 18.00
N GLU A 200 62.13 -20.63 18.12
CA GLU A 200 60.78 -20.87 17.60
C GLU A 200 59.74 -19.98 18.31
N PRO A 201 58.74 -19.42 17.60
CA PRO A 201 57.64 -18.71 18.25
C PRO A 201 56.59 -19.70 18.81
N GLU A 202 56.29 -19.54 20.10
CA GLU A 202 55.28 -20.27 20.86
C GLU A 202 53.88 -20.19 20.21
N ILE A 203 53.25 -21.35 20.09
CA ILE A 203 51.88 -21.55 19.63
C ILE A 203 50.93 -21.12 20.76
N TRP A 204 50.24 -19.99 20.56
CA TRP A 204 49.19 -19.51 21.46
C TRP A 204 47.90 -20.35 21.31
N GLN A 205 47.43 -20.95 22.40
CA GLN A 205 46.13 -21.63 22.49
C GLN A 205 45.16 -20.80 23.36
N PRO A 206 43.88 -20.60 22.95
CA PRO A 206 42.91 -19.90 23.77
C PRO A 206 42.36 -20.79 24.89
N SER A 207 42.42 -20.27 26.12
CA SER A 207 41.88 -20.87 27.34
C SER A 207 40.36 -20.74 27.44
N ALA A 208 39.73 -21.77 28.00
CA ALA A 208 38.30 -21.91 28.22
C ALA A 208 37.73 -20.83 29.17
N ARG A 209 36.55 -20.30 28.83
CA ARG A 209 35.76 -19.40 29.70
C ARG A 209 35.03 -20.21 30.79
N PRO A 210 34.93 -19.70 32.03
CA PRO A 210 34.13 -20.35 33.06
C PRO A 210 32.64 -20.16 32.83
N ASP A 211 31.92 -21.25 33.09
CA ASP A 211 30.48 -21.42 33.17
C ASP A 211 29.82 -20.38 34.10
N ARG A 212 28.88 -19.60 33.57
CA ARG A 212 27.98 -18.75 34.37
C ARG A 212 26.58 -19.33 34.22
N GLY A 213 26.12 -19.94 35.31
CA GLY A 213 24.81 -20.56 35.41
C GLY A 213 23.66 -19.62 35.07
N GLU A 214 22.68 -20.20 34.39
CA GLU A 214 21.38 -19.59 34.07
C GLU A 214 20.55 -19.39 35.36
N PRO A 215 19.87 -18.24 35.54
CA PRO A 215 18.92 -18.07 36.62
C PRO A 215 17.60 -18.79 36.30
N GLN A 216 17.11 -19.59 37.26
CA GLN A 216 15.78 -20.19 37.20
C GLN A 216 14.68 -19.15 37.52
N PRO A 217 13.50 -19.23 36.89
CA PRO A 217 12.37 -18.36 37.22
C PRO A 217 11.61 -18.89 38.44
N GLY A 218 11.55 -18.09 39.49
CA GLY A 218 10.70 -18.31 40.67
C GLY A 218 9.64 -17.22 40.79
N ASP A 219 8.39 -17.66 40.92
CA ASP A 219 7.24 -17.04 41.58
C ASP A 219 6.96 -15.53 41.39
N GLU A 220 6.21 -15.19 40.34
CA GLU A 220 5.30 -14.04 40.35
C GLU A 220 3.84 -14.53 40.29
N PRO A 221 2.95 -14.13 41.23
CA PRO A 221 1.54 -14.49 41.16
C PRO A 221 0.85 -13.72 40.02
N SER A 222 0.20 -14.46 39.13
CA SER A 222 -0.64 -13.90 38.05
C SER A 222 -1.83 -13.10 38.62
N PRO A 223 -2.22 -11.97 38.01
CA PRO A 223 -3.43 -11.28 38.40
C PRO A 223 -4.67 -12.13 38.07
N PRO A 224 -5.75 -12.05 38.87
CA PRO A 224 -6.96 -12.84 38.62
C PRO A 224 -7.63 -12.39 37.31
N PRO A 225 -8.33 -13.30 36.61
CA PRO A 225 -9.12 -12.93 35.44
C PRO A 225 -10.23 -11.95 35.86
N PRO A 226 -10.58 -10.96 35.02
CA PRO A 226 -11.73 -10.11 35.29
C PRO A 226 -13.00 -10.97 35.31
N SER A 227 -13.80 -10.75 36.34
CA SER A 227 -15.10 -11.36 36.59
C SER A 227 -16.05 -11.19 35.40
N GLU A 228 -16.64 -12.30 34.95
CA GLU A 228 -17.77 -12.33 34.01
C GLU A 228 -19.02 -11.75 34.69
N GLU A 229 -19.27 -10.46 34.47
CA GLU A 229 -20.62 -9.91 34.62
C GLU A 229 -21.37 -10.10 33.29
N PRO A 230 -22.64 -10.55 33.31
CA PRO A 230 -23.39 -10.80 32.10
C PRO A 230 -23.74 -9.47 31.41
N GLU A 231 -23.28 -9.30 30.15
CA GLU A 231 -23.66 -8.15 29.35
C GLU A 231 -25.17 -8.17 28.99
N PRO A 232 -25.84 -7.01 29.01
CA PRO A 232 -27.26 -6.91 28.69
C PRO A 232 -27.51 -7.07 27.19
N GLU A 233 -28.54 -7.83 26.85
CA GLU A 233 -28.98 -8.08 25.47
C GLU A 233 -29.36 -6.79 24.70
N SER A 234 -28.83 -6.72 23.47
CA SER A 234 -29.30 -6.00 22.27
C SER A 234 -28.97 -4.50 22.09
N ARG A 235 -27.87 -4.25 21.37
CA ARG A 235 -27.71 -3.09 20.47
C ARG A 235 -27.25 -3.57 19.08
N PRO A 236 -28.08 -3.54 18.02
CA PRO A 236 -27.66 -4.05 16.72
C PRO A 236 -27.12 -2.90 15.85
N ALA A 237 -25.81 -2.60 15.87
CA ALA A 237 -25.28 -1.61 14.90
C ALA A 237 -23.76 -1.57 14.66
N ARG A 238 -22.94 -2.54 15.11
CA ARG A 238 -21.48 -2.53 14.80
C ARG A 238 -20.99 -3.59 13.81
N GLY A 239 -21.67 -4.75 13.67
CA GLY A 239 -21.12 -5.87 12.87
C GLY A 239 -21.63 -6.05 11.42
N ARG A 240 -22.88 -5.68 11.10
CA ARG A 240 -23.41 -5.83 9.72
C ARG A 240 -22.89 -4.76 8.74
N ARG A 241 -22.56 -3.57 9.24
CA ARG A 241 -21.90 -2.52 8.45
C ARG A 241 -20.53 -2.98 7.98
N GLU A 242 -19.75 -3.53 8.90
CA GLU A 242 -18.42 -4.05 8.61
C GLU A 242 -18.49 -5.23 7.62
N ALA A 243 -19.47 -6.13 7.79
CA ALA A 243 -19.69 -7.21 6.83
C ALA A 243 -20.01 -6.70 5.40
N ARG A 244 -20.75 -5.59 5.26
CA ARG A 244 -21.00 -4.95 3.96
C ARG A 244 -19.74 -4.29 3.41
N ARG A 245 -18.97 -3.61 4.27
CA ARG A 245 -17.68 -3.03 3.91
C ARG A 245 -16.75 -4.11 3.36
N TRP A 246 -16.68 -5.27 4.01
CA TRP A 246 -15.94 -6.42 3.50
C TRP A 246 -16.44 -6.90 2.15
N ALA A 247 -17.75 -7.00 1.97
CA ALA A 247 -18.33 -7.40 0.69
C ALA A 247 -17.91 -6.46 -0.45
N VAL A 248 -17.96 -5.14 -0.22
CA VAL A 248 -17.51 -4.13 -1.20
C VAL A 248 -16.02 -4.29 -1.52
N GLN A 249 -15.17 -4.49 -0.50
CA GLN A 249 -13.72 -4.68 -0.68
C GLN A 249 -13.39 -5.95 -1.47
N MET A 250 -14.08 -7.07 -1.17
CA MET A 250 -13.94 -8.32 -1.93
C MET A 250 -14.37 -8.17 -3.39
N LEU A 251 -15.52 -7.52 -3.64
CA LEU A 251 -16.00 -7.27 -5.00
C LEU A 251 -15.07 -6.36 -5.80
N TYR A 252 -14.49 -5.35 -5.16
CA TYR A 252 -13.46 -4.51 -5.76
C TYR A 252 -12.22 -5.32 -6.15
N GLN A 253 -11.73 -6.18 -5.25
CA GLN A 253 -10.61 -7.08 -5.54
C GLN A 253 -10.93 -8.03 -6.71
N ALA A 254 -12.14 -8.60 -6.75
CA ALA A 254 -12.58 -9.48 -7.83
C ALA A 254 -12.72 -8.77 -9.19
N ASP A 255 -13.12 -7.49 -9.19
CA ASP A 255 -13.20 -6.68 -10.41
C ASP A 255 -11.81 -6.36 -10.98
N LEU A 256 -10.78 -6.21 -10.13
CA LEU A 256 -9.41 -5.94 -10.55
C LEU A 256 -8.61 -7.19 -10.92
N ASN A 257 -8.78 -8.27 -10.14
CA ASN A 257 -8.07 -9.51 -10.31
C ASN A 257 -9.07 -10.68 -10.28
N PRO A 258 -9.61 -11.08 -11.45
CA PRO A 258 -10.53 -12.19 -11.53
C PRO A 258 -9.89 -13.48 -11.01
N SER A 259 -10.41 -14.01 -9.91
CA SER A 259 -9.99 -15.28 -9.31
C SER A 259 -11.20 -16.11 -8.90
N PRO A 260 -11.03 -17.42 -8.64
CA PRO A 260 -12.07 -18.22 -8.01
C PRO A 260 -12.52 -17.57 -6.69
N ILE A 261 -13.84 -17.54 -6.47
CA ILE A 261 -14.43 -16.84 -5.32
C ILE A 261 -13.99 -17.44 -3.97
N GLU A 262 -13.71 -18.74 -3.92
CA GLU A 262 -13.26 -19.40 -2.69
C GLU A 262 -11.81 -19.03 -2.33
N GLU A 263 -10.94 -18.80 -3.33
CA GLU A 263 -9.59 -18.25 -3.09
C GLU A 263 -9.65 -16.80 -2.60
N LEU A 264 -10.59 -16.02 -3.13
CA LEU A 264 -10.87 -14.67 -2.65
C LEU A 264 -11.30 -14.70 -1.18
N PHE A 265 -12.23 -15.57 -0.79
CA PHE A 265 -12.67 -15.68 0.61
C PHE A 265 -11.55 -16.17 1.52
N ALA A 266 -10.82 -17.22 1.13
CA ALA A 266 -9.71 -17.75 1.90
C ALA A 266 -8.64 -16.68 2.14
N SER A 267 -8.16 -16.03 1.08
CA SER A 267 -7.12 -15.00 1.18
C SER A 267 -7.60 -13.74 1.90
N PHE A 268 -8.86 -13.37 1.78
CA PHE A 268 -9.42 -12.20 2.44
C PHE A 268 -9.54 -12.38 3.96
N PHE A 269 -9.89 -13.60 4.41
CA PHE A 269 -10.09 -13.96 5.81
C PHE A 269 -8.90 -14.66 6.49
N GLU A 270 -7.81 -14.94 5.78
CA GLU A 270 -6.61 -15.66 6.27
C GLU A 270 -6.11 -15.17 7.63
N ASP A 271 -5.93 -13.85 7.78
CA ASP A 271 -5.44 -13.23 9.03
C ASP A 271 -6.55 -12.55 9.85
N LYS A 272 -7.81 -12.79 9.51
CA LYS A 272 -8.96 -12.24 10.23
C LYS A 272 -9.57 -13.26 11.17
N ARG A 273 -10.05 -12.79 12.32
CA ARG A 273 -10.95 -13.55 13.20
C ARG A 273 -12.33 -12.91 13.23
N PRO A 274 -13.09 -12.92 12.13
CA PRO A 274 -14.42 -12.33 12.11
C PRO A 274 -15.40 -13.20 12.91
N VAL A 275 -16.41 -12.59 13.51
CA VAL A 275 -17.53 -13.37 14.05
C VAL A 275 -18.21 -14.12 12.91
N ALA A 276 -18.41 -15.43 13.06
CA ALA A 276 -18.87 -16.34 12.01
C ALA A 276 -20.09 -15.82 11.24
N ARG A 277 -21.13 -15.35 11.95
CA ARG A 277 -22.35 -14.79 11.33
C ARG A 277 -22.10 -13.62 10.38
N PHE A 278 -21.11 -12.77 10.66
CA PHE A 278 -20.78 -11.62 9.81
C PHE A 278 -19.94 -12.02 8.60
N ARG A 279 -19.05 -13.02 8.77
CA ARG A 279 -18.35 -13.65 7.65
C ARG A 279 -19.33 -14.29 6.68
N THR A 280 -20.25 -15.13 7.18
CA THR A 280 -21.29 -15.77 6.36
C THR A 280 -22.16 -14.75 5.64
N PHE A 281 -22.51 -13.65 6.30
CA PHE A 281 -23.25 -12.55 5.67
C PHE A 281 -22.46 -11.92 4.51
N ALA A 282 -21.18 -11.62 4.71
CA ALA A 282 -20.32 -10.99 3.70
C ALA A 282 -20.11 -11.93 2.51
N GLU A 283 -19.69 -13.18 2.74
CA GLU A 283 -19.45 -14.18 1.69
C GLU A 283 -20.72 -14.45 0.86
N LYS A 284 -21.88 -14.60 1.52
CA LYS A 284 -23.16 -14.74 0.82
C LYS A 284 -23.47 -13.52 -0.04
N THR A 285 -23.23 -12.32 0.47
CA THR A 285 -23.46 -11.08 -0.28
C THR A 285 -22.56 -11.00 -1.52
N VAL A 286 -21.27 -11.29 -1.38
CA VAL A 286 -20.33 -11.30 -2.52
C VAL A 286 -20.75 -12.32 -3.56
N ARG A 287 -21.04 -13.56 -3.15
CA ARG A 287 -21.43 -14.65 -4.06
C ARG A 287 -22.68 -14.27 -4.88
N GLU A 288 -23.71 -13.75 -4.21
CA GLU A 288 -24.97 -13.40 -4.86
C GLU A 288 -24.86 -12.16 -5.76
N VAL A 289 -24.01 -11.18 -5.39
CA VAL A 289 -23.72 -10.02 -6.22
C VAL A 289 -22.93 -10.41 -7.47
N MET A 290 -21.88 -11.24 -7.33
CA MET A 290 -21.10 -11.71 -8.48
C MET A 290 -21.96 -12.52 -9.46
N ALA A 291 -22.82 -13.40 -8.95
CA ALA A 291 -23.74 -14.19 -9.77
C ALA A 291 -24.75 -13.33 -10.57
N ARG A 292 -25.11 -12.15 -10.05
CA ARG A 292 -26.08 -11.23 -10.67
C ARG A 292 -25.44 -9.96 -11.23
N ARG A 293 -24.12 -9.92 -11.41
CA ARG A 293 -23.39 -8.69 -11.76
C ARG A 293 -23.99 -7.98 -12.98
N GLY A 294 -24.24 -8.71 -14.07
CA GLY A 294 -24.83 -8.15 -15.29
C GLY A 294 -26.25 -7.60 -15.09
N GLU A 295 -27.08 -8.27 -14.28
CA GLU A 295 -28.43 -7.79 -13.96
C GLU A 295 -28.39 -6.53 -13.09
N LEU A 296 -27.53 -6.52 -12.05
CA LEU A 296 -27.37 -5.38 -11.16
C LEU A 296 -26.84 -4.15 -11.91
N ASP A 297 -25.89 -4.34 -12.82
CA ASP A 297 -25.33 -3.26 -13.66
C ASP A 297 -26.38 -2.72 -14.63
N ALA A 298 -27.17 -3.59 -15.28
CA ALA A 298 -28.26 -3.16 -16.14
C ALA A 298 -29.33 -2.36 -15.36
N ARG A 299 -29.68 -2.80 -14.14
CA ARG A 299 -30.57 -2.05 -13.25
C ARG A 299 -29.96 -0.71 -12.89
N LEU A 300 -28.69 -0.67 -12.46
CA LEU A 300 -28.01 0.57 -12.11
C LEU A 300 -28.03 1.56 -13.28
N GLN A 301 -27.70 1.10 -14.50
CA GLN A 301 -27.70 1.90 -15.72
C GLN A 301 -29.07 2.53 -16.00
N SER A 302 -30.17 1.81 -15.74
CA SER A 302 -31.53 2.33 -15.90
C SER A 302 -31.87 3.52 -14.98
N PHE A 303 -31.21 3.60 -13.81
CA PHE A 303 -31.36 4.73 -12.87
C PHE A 303 -30.34 5.84 -13.09
N THR A 304 -29.32 5.60 -13.92
CA THR A 304 -28.26 6.55 -14.27
C THR A 304 -28.17 6.77 -15.79
N PRO A 305 -29.24 7.20 -16.48
CA PRO A 305 -29.26 7.28 -17.95
C PRO A 305 -28.23 8.26 -18.54
N ASN A 306 -27.81 9.27 -17.77
CA ASN A 306 -26.80 10.26 -18.19
C ASN A 306 -25.38 9.88 -17.73
N TRP A 307 -25.19 8.69 -17.16
CA TRP A 307 -23.91 8.25 -16.63
C TRP A 307 -23.65 6.78 -16.98
N GLU A 308 -22.58 6.55 -17.71
CA GLU A 308 -22.11 5.20 -18.03
C GLU A 308 -21.63 4.50 -16.75
N VAL A 309 -22.24 3.37 -16.38
CA VAL A 309 -21.86 2.59 -15.20
C VAL A 309 -20.40 2.13 -15.28
N GLU A 310 -19.89 1.90 -16.48
CA GLU A 310 -18.49 1.53 -16.74
C GLU A 310 -17.51 2.65 -16.38
N ARG A 311 -17.94 3.91 -16.50
CA ARG A 311 -17.15 5.10 -16.12
C ARG A 311 -17.27 5.46 -14.64
N MET A 312 -18.12 4.74 -13.89
CA MET A 312 -18.22 4.87 -12.44
C MET A 312 -16.97 4.27 -11.77
N GLY A 313 -16.45 4.93 -10.74
CA GLY A 313 -15.36 4.39 -9.94
C GLY A 313 -15.70 2.99 -9.44
N CYS A 314 -14.73 2.07 -9.49
CA CYS A 314 -14.97 0.65 -9.20
C CYS A 314 -15.52 0.43 -7.78
N VAL A 315 -15.07 1.23 -6.81
CA VAL A 315 -15.60 1.21 -5.43
C VAL A 315 -17.07 1.65 -5.39
N ASP A 316 -17.39 2.81 -5.97
CA ASP A 316 -18.75 3.36 -6.01
C ASP A 316 -19.72 2.38 -6.71
N ARG A 317 -19.29 1.78 -7.82
CA ARG A 317 -20.06 0.76 -8.54
C ARG A 317 -20.35 -0.46 -7.66
N ASN A 318 -19.37 -0.95 -6.91
CA ASN A 318 -19.55 -2.09 -6.03
C ASN A 318 -20.41 -1.78 -4.79
N ILE A 319 -20.34 -0.55 -4.25
CA ILE A 319 -21.28 -0.07 -3.22
C ILE A 319 -22.71 -0.12 -3.75
N MET A 320 -22.93 0.40 -4.97
CA MET A 320 -24.24 0.40 -5.61
C MET A 320 -24.76 -1.01 -5.88
N ARG A 321 -23.91 -1.93 -6.37
CA ARG A 321 -24.27 -3.33 -6.60
C ARG A 321 -24.73 -4.03 -5.31
N VAL A 322 -24.01 -3.84 -4.21
CA VAL A 322 -24.39 -4.40 -2.90
C VAL A 322 -25.73 -3.83 -2.43
N ALA A 323 -25.93 -2.51 -2.51
CA ALA A 323 -27.18 -1.87 -2.11
C ALA A 323 -28.37 -2.32 -2.96
N LEU A 324 -28.20 -2.39 -4.28
CA LEU A 324 -29.20 -2.90 -5.22
C LEU A 324 -29.56 -4.35 -4.91
N TYR A 325 -28.56 -5.20 -4.66
CA TYR A 325 -28.80 -6.59 -4.29
C TYR A 325 -29.66 -6.70 -3.02
N GLU A 326 -29.36 -5.93 -1.98
CA GLU A 326 -30.17 -5.95 -0.76
C GLU A 326 -31.60 -5.44 -0.99
N MET A 327 -31.75 -4.35 -1.75
CA MET A 327 -33.05 -3.73 -2.00
C MET A 327 -33.98 -4.60 -2.85
N PHE A 328 -33.43 -5.37 -3.81
CA PHE A 328 -34.22 -6.18 -4.73
C PHE A 328 -34.37 -7.65 -4.30
N TYR A 329 -33.42 -8.23 -3.56
CA TYR A 329 -33.40 -9.67 -3.31
C TYR A 329 -33.30 -10.06 -1.83
N ARG A 330 -33.10 -9.11 -0.91
CA ARG A 330 -33.03 -9.39 0.54
C ARG A 330 -34.24 -8.85 1.27
N ASP A 331 -35.21 -9.72 1.50
CA ASP A 331 -36.44 -9.38 2.23
C ASP A 331 -36.24 -9.21 3.74
N ASP A 332 -35.11 -9.72 4.26
CA ASP A 332 -34.64 -9.57 5.64
C ASP A 332 -34.01 -8.18 5.93
N ILE A 333 -33.83 -7.34 4.91
CA ILE A 333 -33.15 -6.04 5.03
C ILE A 333 -34.04 -4.90 4.51
N PRO A 334 -34.43 -3.92 5.33
CA PRO A 334 -35.22 -2.80 4.84
C PRO A 334 -34.44 -1.92 3.84
N PRO A 335 -35.06 -1.46 2.73
CA PRO A 335 -34.36 -0.64 1.74
C PRO A 335 -33.69 0.62 2.30
N VAL A 336 -34.30 1.27 3.30
CA VAL A 336 -33.72 2.46 3.95
C VAL A 336 -32.41 2.14 4.69
N VAL A 337 -32.30 0.93 5.25
CA VAL A 337 -31.06 0.49 5.89
C VAL A 337 -29.98 0.34 4.82
N SER A 338 -30.27 -0.33 3.70
CA SER A 338 -29.29 -0.49 2.60
C SER A 338 -28.80 0.87 2.06
N ILE A 339 -29.67 1.87 1.96
CA ILE A 339 -29.29 3.24 1.58
C ILE A 339 -28.34 3.86 2.61
N ASN A 340 -28.73 3.88 3.88
CA ASN A 340 -27.93 4.50 4.94
C ASN A 340 -26.56 3.83 5.07
N GLU A 341 -26.50 2.50 4.98
CA GLU A 341 -25.23 1.77 5.02
C GLU A 341 -24.37 2.07 3.79
N ALA A 342 -24.95 2.14 2.59
CA ALA A 342 -24.22 2.47 1.37
C ALA A 342 -23.62 3.89 1.41
N ILE A 343 -24.34 4.87 1.95
CA ILE A 343 -23.86 6.27 2.08
C ILE A 343 -22.65 6.34 2.99
N GLU A 344 -22.73 5.69 4.14
CA GLU A 344 -21.63 5.71 5.11
C GLU A 344 -20.42 4.93 4.60
N ILE A 345 -20.64 3.79 3.93
CA ILE A 345 -19.55 3.07 3.27
C ILE A 345 -18.91 3.93 2.16
N ALA A 346 -19.69 4.73 1.43
CA ALA A 346 -19.15 5.65 0.42
C ALA A 346 -18.31 6.78 1.02
N LYS A 347 -18.68 7.31 2.20
CA LYS A 347 -17.84 8.26 2.94
C LYS A 347 -16.52 7.62 3.36
N ASP A 348 -16.58 6.37 3.82
CA ASP A 348 -15.42 5.67 4.35
C ASP A 348 -14.45 5.16 3.28
N LEU A 349 -14.96 4.72 2.14
CA LEU A 349 -14.17 4.05 1.09
C LEU A 349 -14.02 4.88 -0.18
N SER A 350 -14.64 6.06 -0.28
CA SER A 350 -14.62 6.86 -1.50
C SER A 350 -14.52 8.36 -1.17
N SER A 351 -15.58 9.14 -1.38
CA SER A 351 -15.59 10.59 -1.14
C SER A 351 -16.96 11.10 -0.70
N ASP A 352 -17.01 12.30 -0.13
CA ASP A 352 -18.27 12.98 0.20
C ASP A 352 -19.15 13.25 -1.03
N GLU A 353 -18.54 13.48 -2.20
CA GLU A 353 -19.27 13.62 -3.46
C GLU A 353 -19.91 12.29 -3.87
N SER A 354 -19.17 11.19 -3.76
CA SER A 354 -19.68 9.84 -4.00
C SER A 354 -20.83 9.49 -3.04
N ALA A 355 -20.73 9.87 -1.76
CA ALA A 355 -21.80 9.66 -0.79
C ALA A 355 -23.11 10.37 -1.18
N ARG A 356 -23.02 11.61 -1.66
CA ARG A 356 -24.19 12.37 -2.18
C ARG A 356 -24.75 11.72 -3.44
N PHE A 357 -23.89 11.29 -4.35
CA PHE A 357 -24.28 10.61 -5.58
C PHE A 357 -25.01 9.29 -5.29
N VAL A 358 -24.42 8.43 -4.45
CA VAL A 358 -24.99 7.15 -3.99
C VAL A 358 -26.37 7.37 -3.38
N ASN A 359 -26.51 8.34 -2.47
CA ASN A 359 -27.81 8.68 -1.89
C ASN A 359 -28.84 9.04 -2.97
N GLY A 360 -28.47 9.93 -3.89
CA GLY A 360 -29.36 10.41 -4.95
C GLY A 360 -29.83 9.31 -5.90
N VAL A 361 -28.99 8.34 -6.22
CA VAL A 361 -29.37 7.20 -7.08
C VAL A 361 -30.22 6.20 -6.30
N LEU A 362 -29.81 5.78 -5.10
CA LEU A 362 -30.54 4.78 -4.32
C LEU A 362 -31.91 5.27 -3.84
N ASP A 363 -32.09 6.58 -3.62
CA ASP A 363 -33.40 7.17 -3.35
C ASP A 363 -34.37 7.01 -4.54
N LYS A 364 -33.86 7.10 -5.79
CA LYS A 364 -34.65 6.83 -7.00
C LYS A 364 -35.02 5.34 -7.08
N VAL A 365 -34.05 4.45 -6.82
CA VAL A 365 -34.28 3.00 -6.76
C VAL A 365 -35.38 2.66 -5.74
N ARG A 366 -35.31 3.25 -4.54
CA ARG A 366 -36.30 3.02 -3.48
C ARG A 366 -37.72 3.37 -3.91
N LYS A 367 -37.89 4.43 -4.70
CA LYS A 367 -39.21 4.85 -5.21
C LYS A 367 -39.76 3.89 -6.26
N SER A 368 -38.90 3.09 -6.91
CA SER A 368 -39.30 2.13 -7.94
C SER A 368 -39.71 0.75 -7.39
N ILE A 369 -39.27 0.41 -6.18
CA ILE A 369 -39.59 -0.87 -5.55
C ILE A 369 -40.92 -0.83 -4.82
N SER A 370 -41.75 -1.86 -5.00
CA SER A 370 -43.06 -1.99 -4.35
C SER A 370 -42.98 -2.50 -2.90
N ARG A 371 -41.77 -2.63 -2.32
CA ARG A 371 -41.55 -3.14 -0.97
C ARG A 371 -41.61 -1.99 0.05
N PRO A 372 -42.23 -2.16 1.24
CA PRO A 372 -42.28 -1.08 2.22
C PRO A 372 -40.87 -0.72 2.71
N ALA A 373 -40.62 0.58 2.84
CA ALA A 373 -39.26 1.11 3.00
C ALA A 373 -38.57 0.73 4.33
N ARG A 374 -39.35 0.37 5.36
CA ARG A 374 -38.87 0.17 6.74
C ARG A 374 -39.24 -1.19 7.35
N THR A 375 -40.01 -2.03 6.65
CA THR A 375 -40.43 -3.33 7.19
C THR A 375 -39.67 -4.47 6.52
N VAL A 376 -39.38 -5.47 7.35
CA VAL A 376 -38.84 -6.76 6.93
C VAL A 376 -40.04 -7.65 6.57
N ARG A 377 -39.96 -8.41 5.47
CA ARG A 377 -40.92 -9.50 5.25
C ARG A 377 -40.38 -10.74 5.97
N PRO A 378 -41.14 -11.39 6.87
CA PRO A 378 -40.66 -12.60 7.52
C PRO A 378 -40.44 -13.69 6.46
N GLY A 379 -39.20 -14.17 6.34
CA GLY A 379 -38.88 -15.38 5.58
C GLY A 379 -39.36 -16.63 6.32
N PRO A 380 -39.40 -17.80 5.66
CA PRO A 380 -39.76 -19.05 6.34
C PRO A 380 -38.77 -19.31 7.47
N VAL A 381 -39.30 -19.56 8.67
CA VAL A 381 -38.52 -19.94 9.85
C VAL A 381 -37.97 -21.34 9.59
N THR A 382 -36.73 -21.43 9.09
CA THR A 382 -35.95 -22.67 9.14
C THR A 382 -35.36 -22.73 10.54
N GLY A 383 -35.99 -23.52 11.41
CA GLY A 383 -35.48 -23.80 12.74
C GLY A 383 -34.21 -24.62 12.62
N GLU A 384 -33.08 -24.01 12.99
CA GLU A 384 -31.80 -24.65 13.30
C GLU A 384 -30.93 -23.56 13.94
N GLU A 385 -31.27 -23.21 15.20
CA GLU A 385 -30.39 -22.52 16.15
C GLU A 385 -30.57 -23.21 17.51
N GLU A 386 -29.93 -24.37 17.70
CA GLU A 386 -29.55 -24.91 19.01
C GLU A 386 -28.20 -25.63 18.86
N GLU A 387 -27.15 -24.93 19.30
CA GLU A 387 -25.91 -25.35 20.02
C GLU A 387 -24.67 -24.55 19.65
#